data_AF-A0A9K3HTM5-F1
#
_entry.id   AF-A0A9K3HTM5-F1
#
_cell.length_a   1.000
_cell.length_b   1.000
_cell.length_c   1.000
_cell.angle_alpha   90.00
_cell.angle_beta   90.00
_cell.angle_gamma   90.00
#
_symmetry.space_group_name_H-M   'P 1'
#
loop_
_entity.id
_entity.type
_entity.pdbx_description
1 polymer ?
#
loop_
_entity_poly.entity_id
_entity_poly.type
_entity_poly.pdbx_seq_one_letter_code
_entity_poly.pdbx_strand_id
1 'polypeptide(L)'
;MVLIDFLHGGGGKQAKVIHRDIKSDNILLNHDWKAKLADFGLSLISPLTHETDYVIDHACGTLGYLDPGYRKSRFLTIESDIYSFGVVLFEMLCGRSTFITHKHEGHYLSDFIRNKFDKGKQDEVVI
;
A
#
# COMPACT_ATOMS: atom_id res chain seq x y z
N MET A 1 -8.36 -0.64 -8.07
CA MET A 1 -9.06 -1.85 -7.57
C MET A 1 -8.85 -3.05 -8.50
N VAL A 2 -9.21 -2.98 -9.79
CA VAL A 2 -9.12 -4.12 -10.75
C VAL A 2 -7.74 -4.78 -10.83
N LEU A 3 -6.66 -4.00 -10.80
CA LEU A 3 -5.31 -4.55 -10.96
C LEU A 3 -4.80 -5.26 -9.69
N ILE A 4 -5.09 -4.73 -8.51
CA ILE A 4 -4.75 -5.38 -7.23
C ILE A 4 -5.55 -6.67 -7.09
N ASP A 5 -6.85 -6.63 -7.41
CA ASP A 5 -7.71 -7.82 -7.45
C ASP A 5 -7.18 -8.90 -8.40
N PHE A 6 -6.70 -8.52 -9.59
CA PHE A 6 -6.07 -9.45 -10.55
C PHE A 6 -4.80 -10.12 -10.00
N LEU A 7 -4.00 -9.42 -9.20
CA LEU A 7 -2.82 -9.99 -8.55
C LEU A 7 -3.21 -10.97 -7.43
N HIS A 8 -4.25 -10.66 -6.68
CA HIS A 8 -4.67 -11.42 -5.49
C HIS A 8 -5.54 -12.64 -5.80
N GLY A 9 -5.62 -13.06 -7.06
CA GLY A 9 -6.35 -14.26 -7.48
C GLY A 9 -7.68 -14.01 -8.16
N GLY A 10 -8.02 -12.75 -8.46
CA GLY A 10 -9.16 -12.39 -9.31
C GLY A 10 -9.16 -13.19 -10.62
N GLY A 11 -10.29 -13.83 -10.92
CA GLY A 11 -10.45 -14.71 -12.09
C GLY A 11 -10.15 -16.20 -11.88
N GLY A 12 -10.06 -16.69 -10.62
CA GLY A 12 -10.00 -18.13 -10.32
C GLY A 12 -8.59 -18.74 -10.37
N LYS A 13 -7.55 -17.96 -10.13
CA LYS A 13 -6.15 -18.45 -10.12
C LYS A 13 -5.83 -19.19 -8.81
N GLN A 14 -4.99 -20.22 -8.89
CA GLN A 14 -4.54 -21.00 -7.73
C GLN A 14 -3.45 -20.32 -6.89
N ALA A 15 -2.76 -19.29 -7.41
CA ALA A 15 -1.68 -18.60 -6.71
C ALA A 15 -1.95 -17.09 -6.65
N LYS A 16 -1.71 -16.50 -5.47
CA LYS A 16 -1.85 -15.06 -5.23
C LYS A 16 -0.49 -14.39 -5.37
N VAL A 17 -0.41 -13.25 -6.04
CA VAL A 17 0.79 -12.42 -6.12
C VAL A 17 0.64 -11.25 -5.17
N ILE A 18 1.52 -11.14 -4.18
CA ILE A 18 1.56 -9.99 -3.27
C ILE A 18 2.69 -9.07 -3.73
N HIS A 19 2.38 -7.82 -4.07
CA HIS A 19 3.31 -6.90 -4.72
C HIS A 19 4.40 -6.41 -3.77
N ARG A 20 4.03 -6.09 -2.52
CA ARG A 20 4.91 -5.64 -1.40
C ARG A 20 5.54 -4.26 -1.53
N ASP A 21 5.48 -3.63 -2.70
CA ASP A 21 5.96 -2.24 -2.88
C ASP A 21 5.01 -1.38 -3.71
N ILE A 22 3.71 -1.38 -3.34
CA ILE A 22 2.74 -0.47 -3.95
C ILE A 22 2.99 0.95 -3.42
N LYS A 23 3.35 1.86 -4.32
CA LYS A 23 3.58 3.29 -4.06
C LYS A 23 3.31 4.10 -5.33
N SER A 24 3.18 5.41 -5.18
CA SER A 24 2.92 6.31 -6.32
C SER A 24 3.99 6.21 -7.40
N ASP A 25 5.28 6.09 -7.04
CA ASP A 25 6.40 5.92 -7.98
C ASP A 25 6.28 4.65 -8.85
N ASN A 26 5.60 3.62 -8.34
CA ASN A 26 5.41 2.35 -9.03
C ASN A 26 4.08 2.28 -9.79
N ILE A 27 3.29 3.35 -9.81
CA ILE A 27 2.05 3.45 -10.58
C ILE A 27 2.28 4.39 -11.77
N LEU A 28 2.51 3.79 -12.92
CA LEU A 28 2.79 4.50 -14.17
C LEU A 28 1.50 4.82 -14.91
N LEU A 29 1.49 5.95 -15.62
CA LEU A 29 0.39 6.32 -16.52
C LEU A 29 0.86 6.14 -17.97
N ASN A 30 0.04 5.48 -18.79
CA ASN A 30 0.28 5.43 -20.23
C ASN A 30 -0.31 6.67 -20.95
N HIS A 31 -0.18 6.74 -22.27
CA HIS A 31 -0.69 7.84 -23.09
C HIS A 31 -2.21 8.04 -23.02
N ASP A 32 -2.97 7.00 -22.65
CA ASP A 32 -4.41 7.04 -22.43
C ASP A 32 -4.79 7.40 -20.98
N TRP A 33 -3.83 7.85 -20.16
CA TRP A 33 -4.03 8.09 -18.72
C TRP A 33 -4.51 6.87 -17.93
N LYS A 34 -4.24 5.66 -18.44
CA LYS A 34 -4.53 4.41 -17.72
C LYS A 34 -3.35 4.04 -16.83
N ALA A 35 -3.67 3.84 -15.55
CA ALA A 35 -2.72 3.39 -14.55
C ALA A 35 -2.26 1.95 -14.80
N LYS A 36 -0.96 1.72 -14.65
CA LYS A 36 -0.29 0.43 -14.70
C LYS A 36 0.66 0.31 -13.52
N LEU A 37 0.57 -0.78 -12.78
CA LEU A 37 1.53 -1.07 -11.71
C LEU A 37 2.82 -1.63 -12.31
N ALA A 38 3.95 -1.19 -11.79
CA ALA A 38 5.29 -1.56 -12.17
C ALA A 38 6.11 -1.98 -10.95
N ASP A 39 7.33 -2.46 -11.20
CA ASP A 39 8.32 -2.88 -10.20
C ASP A 39 7.88 -4.03 -9.28
N PHE A 40 7.89 -5.22 -9.85
CA PHE A 40 7.60 -6.48 -9.15
C PHE A 40 8.84 -7.08 -8.47
N GLY A 41 9.93 -6.32 -8.30
CA GLY A 41 11.21 -6.84 -7.79
C GLY A 41 11.14 -7.39 -6.37
N LEU A 42 10.16 -6.93 -5.58
CA LEU A 42 9.89 -7.39 -4.21
C LEU A 42 8.69 -8.34 -4.13
N SER A 43 8.01 -8.61 -5.24
CA SER A 43 6.76 -9.37 -5.24
C SER A 43 6.97 -10.83 -4.83
N LEU A 44 5.97 -11.38 -4.15
CA LEU A 44 5.94 -12.78 -3.73
C LEU A 44 4.77 -13.49 -4.38
N ILE A 45 5.05 -14.59 -5.08
CA ILE A 45 4.02 -15.55 -5.48
C ILE A 45 3.77 -16.44 -4.28
N SER A 46 2.63 -16.26 -3.65
CA SER A 46 2.26 -16.98 -2.45
C SER A 46 1.33 -18.15 -2.77
N PRO A 47 1.55 -19.32 -2.13
CA PRO A 47 0.60 -20.42 -2.17
C PRO A 47 -0.63 -20.17 -1.26
N LEU A 48 -0.96 -18.91 -0.88
CA LEU A 48 -2.14 -18.60 -0.08
C LEU A 48 -3.38 -19.29 -0.66
N THR A 49 -3.90 -20.26 0.07
CA THR A 49 -5.13 -20.98 -0.25
C THR A 49 -6.29 -20.37 0.54
N HIS A 50 -7.47 -20.99 0.48
CA HIS A 50 -8.57 -20.66 1.40
C HIS A 50 -8.28 -21.03 2.86
N GLU A 51 -7.26 -21.84 3.13
CA GLU A 51 -6.93 -22.33 4.48
C GLU A 51 -5.79 -21.56 5.14
N THR A 52 -5.03 -20.78 4.38
CA THR A 52 -3.90 -19.98 4.89
C THR A 52 -3.87 -18.63 4.21
N ASP A 53 -4.13 -17.58 4.99
CA ASP A 53 -4.28 -16.21 4.51
C ASP A 53 -3.01 -15.35 4.65
N TYR A 54 -1.93 -15.90 5.22
CA TYR A 54 -0.67 -15.19 5.43
C TYR A 54 0.58 -16.03 5.10
N VAL A 55 1.67 -15.34 4.79
CA VAL A 55 3.02 -15.90 4.70
C VAL A 55 3.89 -15.27 5.76
N ILE A 56 4.72 -16.07 6.43
CA ILE A 56 5.77 -15.54 7.32
C ILE A 56 6.96 -15.16 6.45
N ASP A 57 7.27 -13.87 6.35
CA ASP A 57 8.39 -13.38 5.53
C ASP A 57 9.05 -12.13 6.12
N HIS A 58 10.30 -11.84 5.74
CA HIS A 58 10.98 -10.63 6.17
C HIS A 58 10.31 -9.38 5.61
N ALA A 59 9.93 -8.45 6.49
CA ALA A 59 9.33 -7.18 6.08
C ALA A 59 10.23 -6.42 5.10
N CYS A 60 9.70 -6.11 3.92
CA CYS A 60 10.32 -5.27 2.91
C CYS A 60 9.27 -4.36 2.27
N GLY A 61 9.73 -3.33 1.56
CA GLY A 61 8.90 -2.31 0.92
C GLY A 61 9.35 -0.91 1.33
N THR A 62 8.70 0.09 0.76
CA THR A 62 9.02 1.51 1.01
C THR A 62 8.38 2.01 2.30
N LEU A 63 9.18 2.60 3.20
CA LEU A 63 8.66 3.21 4.44
C LEU A 63 7.67 4.34 4.12
N GLY A 64 6.60 4.42 4.90
CA GLY A 64 5.45 5.31 4.66
C GLY A 64 4.29 4.62 3.95
N TYR A 65 4.58 3.65 3.08
CA TYR A 65 3.58 2.78 2.43
C TYR A 65 3.47 1.41 3.12
N LEU A 66 4.57 0.94 3.71
CA LEU A 66 4.67 -0.37 4.33
C LEU A 66 3.62 -0.57 5.44
N ASP A 67 2.84 -1.64 5.31
CA ASP A 67 1.87 -2.06 6.32
C ASP A 67 2.53 -2.24 7.71
N PRO A 68 2.11 -1.47 8.73
CA PRO A 68 2.68 -1.56 10.07
C PRO A 68 2.38 -2.90 10.74
N GLY A 69 1.28 -3.57 10.36
CA GLY A 69 0.93 -4.91 10.80
C GLY A 69 1.97 -5.90 10.33
N TYR A 70 2.17 -6.02 9.02
CA TYR A 70 3.22 -6.82 8.41
C TYR A 70 4.62 -6.48 8.95
N ARG A 71 4.97 -5.21 9.08
CA ARG A 71 6.27 -4.78 9.63
C ARG A 71 6.53 -5.32 11.03
N LYS A 72 5.49 -5.38 11.87
CA LYS A 72 5.58 -5.80 13.27
C LYS A 72 5.50 -7.32 13.42
N SER A 73 4.55 -7.96 12.74
CA SER A 73 4.25 -9.39 12.92
C SER A 73 5.05 -10.30 11.99
N ARG A 74 5.55 -9.77 10.87
CA ARG A 74 6.10 -10.53 9.72
C ARG A 74 5.07 -11.39 8.99
N PHE A 75 3.79 -11.23 9.30
CA PHE A 75 2.71 -11.88 8.57
C PHE A 75 2.35 -11.02 7.37
N LEU A 76 2.78 -11.47 6.21
CA LEU A 76 2.46 -10.87 4.92
C LEU A 76 1.13 -11.41 4.42
N THR A 77 0.21 -10.51 4.11
CA THR A 77 -1.10 -10.88 3.53
C THR A 77 -1.40 -10.03 2.31
N ILE A 78 -2.51 -10.32 1.62
CA ILE A 78 -2.98 -9.47 0.51
C ILE A 78 -3.41 -8.08 1.02
N GLU A 79 -3.87 -7.99 2.27
CA GLU A 79 -4.26 -6.75 2.92
C GLU A 79 -3.08 -5.80 3.12
N SER A 80 -1.84 -6.31 3.17
CA SER A 80 -0.65 -5.45 3.20
C SER A 80 -0.49 -4.60 1.92
N ASP A 81 -0.84 -5.15 0.75
CA ASP A 81 -0.93 -4.38 -0.50
C ASP A 81 -2.11 -3.40 -0.47
N ILE A 82 -3.25 -3.79 0.12
CA ILE A 82 -4.44 -2.93 0.26
C ILE A 82 -4.11 -1.71 1.14
N TYR A 83 -3.39 -1.90 2.25
CA TYR A 83 -2.93 -0.81 3.09
C TYR A 83 -2.06 0.17 2.30
N SER A 84 -1.06 -0.36 1.59
CA SER A 84 -0.12 0.44 0.79
C SER A 84 -0.86 1.25 -0.30
N PHE A 85 -1.85 0.63 -0.95
CA PHE A 85 -2.73 1.32 -1.90
C PHE A 85 -3.59 2.41 -1.23
N GLY A 86 -4.06 2.19 0.00
CA GLY A 86 -4.75 3.21 0.79
C GLY A 86 -3.89 4.46 1.02
N VAL A 87 -2.59 4.28 1.26
CA VAL A 87 -1.64 5.40 1.37
C VAL A 87 -1.54 6.18 0.06
N VAL A 88 -1.47 5.50 -1.09
CA VAL A 88 -1.49 6.15 -2.42
C VAL A 88 -2.77 6.96 -2.62
N LEU A 89 -3.93 6.43 -2.25
CA LEU A 89 -5.20 7.18 -2.33
C LEU A 89 -5.16 8.44 -1.46
N PHE A 90 -4.57 8.35 -0.27
CA PHE A 90 -4.39 9.52 0.58
C PHE A 90 -3.43 10.55 -0.02
N GLU A 91 -2.33 10.14 -0.64
CA GLU A 91 -1.45 11.09 -1.36
C GLU A 91 -2.22 11.85 -2.44
N MET A 92 -3.06 11.14 -3.21
CA MET A 92 -3.89 11.73 -4.26
C MET A 92 -4.92 12.71 -3.69
N LEU A 93 -5.61 12.34 -2.60
CA LEU A 93 -6.63 13.17 -1.96
C LEU A 93 -6.05 14.39 -1.25
N CYS A 94 -4.86 14.27 -0.67
CA CYS A 94 -4.20 15.36 0.05
C CYS A 94 -3.36 16.25 -0.87
N GLY A 95 -3.03 15.78 -2.08
CA GLY A 95 -2.09 16.42 -2.99
C GLY A 95 -0.70 16.60 -2.38
N ARG A 96 -0.31 15.71 -1.45
CA ARG A 96 0.94 15.77 -0.68
C ARG A 96 1.66 14.45 -0.81
N SER A 97 2.99 14.50 -0.88
CA SER A 97 3.82 13.30 -0.80
C SER A 97 3.71 12.64 0.57
N THR A 98 3.85 11.31 0.57
CA THR A 98 3.97 10.42 1.74
C THR A 98 5.01 10.87 2.74
N PHE A 99 6.03 11.60 2.31
CA PHE A 99 7.03 12.20 3.19
C PHE A 99 6.66 13.67 3.46
N ILE A 100 6.09 13.93 4.64
CA ILE A 100 5.80 15.29 5.08
C ILE A 100 6.94 15.77 5.98
N THR A 101 7.78 16.67 5.47
CA THR A 101 8.68 17.45 6.32
C THR A 101 7.93 18.64 6.92
N HIS A 102 7.51 18.54 8.18
CA HIS A 102 7.08 19.70 8.96
C HIS A 102 8.00 19.90 10.18
N LYS A 103 8.60 21.09 10.28
CA LYS A 103 9.31 21.58 11.49
C LYS A 103 10.23 20.56 12.16
N HIS A 104 11.12 19.92 11.40
CA HIS A 104 12.18 19.03 11.89
C HIS A 104 11.76 17.67 12.47
N GLU A 105 10.50 17.27 12.33
CA GLU A 105 10.06 15.89 12.59
C GLU A 105 9.48 15.31 11.30
N GLY A 106 10.16 14.31 10.73
CA GLY A 106 9.66 13.59 9.55
C GLY A 106 8.54 12.65 9.97
N HIS A 107 7.30 13.01 9.67
CA HIS A 107 6.12 12.16 9.90
C HIS A 107 5.62 11.64 8.55
N TYR A 108 5.33 10.34 8.46
CA TYR A 108 4.69 9.80 7.27
C TYR A 108 3.26 10.30 7.16
N LEU A 109 2.77 10.45 5.93
CA LEU A 109 1.39 10.89 5.67
C LEU A 109 0.36 10.01 6.41
N SER A 110 0.59 8.70 6.49
CA SER A 110 -0.28 7.77 7.23
C SER A 110 -0.38 8.10 8.73
N ASP A 111 0.73 8.47 9.36
CA ASP A 111 0.75 8.88 10.78
C ASP A 111 0.08 10.24 10.99
N PHE A 112 0.35 11.20 10.09
CA PHE A 112 -0.28 12.52 10.11
C PHE A 112 -1.81 12.42 9.97
N ILE A 113 -2.28 11.63 8.99
CA ILE A 113 -3.71 11.44 8.73
C ILE A 113 -4.36 10.78 9.94
N ARG A 114 -3.78 9.71 10.47
CA ARG A 114 -4.31 9.05 11.67
C ARG A 114 -4.46 10.04 12.83
N ASN A 115 -3.44 10.86 13.08
CA ASN A 115 -3.49 11.87 14.13
C ASN A 115 -4.62 12.90 13.94
N LYS A 116 -4.92 13.28 12.69
CA LYS A 116 -6.02 14.20 12.37
C LYS A 116 -7.38 13.55 12.56
N PHE A 117 -7.54 12.31 12.13
CA PHE A 117 -8.75 11.52 12.36
C PHE A 117 -9.02 11.32 13.85
N ASP A 118 -8.02 10.94 14.63
CA ASP A 118 -8.14 10.75 16.09
C ASP A 118 -8.55 12.05 16.82
N LYS A 119 -8.23 13.21 16.23
CA LYS A 119 -8.60 14.54 16.72
C LYS A 119 -9.92 15.08 16.13
N GLY A 120 -10.62 14.32 15.30
CA GLY A 120 -11.84 14.76 14.63
C GLY A 120 -11.64 15.87 13.60
N LYS A 121 -10.41 16.03 13.07
CA LYS A 121 -9.98 17.09 12.15
C LYS A 121 -9.79 16.59 10.72
N GLN A 122 -10.62 15.64 10.28
CA GLN A 122 -10.50 15.00 8.97
C GLN A 122 -10.68 15.99 7.79
N ASP A 123 -11.47 17.05 7.97
CA ASP A 123 -11.68 18.08 6.93
C ASP A 123 -10.43 18.94 6.67
N GLU A 124 -9.42 18.90 7.56
CA GLU A 124 -8.15 19.62 7.39
C GLU A 124 -7.12 18.84 6.54
N VAL A 125 -7.47 17.62 6.12
CA VAL A 125 -6.55 16.67 5.45
C VAL A 125 -6.71 16.70 3.94
N VAL A 126 -7.94 16.87 3.46
CA VAL A 126 -8.29 16.85 2.04
C VAL A 126 -8.23 18.28 1.49
N ILE A 127 -7.78 18.43 0.24
CA ILE A 127 -7.75 19.71 -0.49
C ILE A 127 -9.04 19.97 -1.26
#